data_AF-A0A2T3H0Z2-F1
#
_entry.id   AF-A0A2T3H0Z2-F1
#
_cell.length_a   1.000
_cell.length_b   1.000
_cell.length_c   1.000
_cell.angle_alpha   90.00
_cell.angle_beta   90.00
_cell.angle_gamma   90.00
#
_symmetry.space_group_name_H-M   'P 1'
#
loop_
_entity.id
_entity.type
_entity.pdbx_description
1 polymer ?
#
loop_
_entity_poly.entity_id
_entity_poly.type
_entity_poly.pdbx_seq_one_letter_code
_entity_poly.pdbx_strand_id
1 'polypeptide(L)'
;MIKYVKGLVVAAGIVFLGACVTVDPKAPVIVNGAAGYLERVALPQGSSITIAIIDLDTPGVIVAQKSFDIARAPVPFKFILPAETVESNVNYGVVAMIQYQGRVIFQTYDRYPVINNDKFTTEVLMKAVPLPQLDQR
;
A
#
# COMPACT_ATOMS: atom_id res chain seq x y z
N MET A 1 63.50 53.99 -17.85
CA MET A 1 62.35 54.92 -17.94
C MET A 1 61.08 54.06 -17.76
N ILE A 2 60.41 53.98 -16.59
CA ILE A 2 59.45 54.97 -16.02
C ILE A 2 58.46 55.37 -17.14
N LYS A 3 57.17 55.00 -17.17
CA LYS A 3 56.16 54.83 -16.10
C LYS A 3 54.84 54.21 -16.63
N TYR A 4 54.13 53.51 -15.72
CA TYR A 4 52.68 53.27 -15.55
C TYR A 4 51.77 52.94 -16.75
N VAL A 5 50.88 51.94 -16.59
CA VAL A 5 49.43 52.10 -16.82
C VAL A 5 48.65 50.90 -16.24
N LYS A 6 47.83 51.24 -15.23
CA LYS A 6 46.49 50.72 -14.87
C LYS A 6 46.32 49.23 -14.57
N GLY A 7 46.14 48.98 -13.27
CA GLY A 7 45.45 47.79 -12.78
C GLY A 7 44.02 47.72 -13.33
N LEU A 8 43.54 46.47 -13.36
CA LEU A 8 42.16 45.98 -13.47
C LEU A 8 42.19 44.71 -14.33
N VAL A 9 42.55 43.56 -13.72
CA VAL A 9 42.08 42.27 -14.25
C VAL A 9 41.17 41.69 -13.18
N VAL A 10 39.90 41.95 -13.43
CA VAL A 10 38.72 41.52 -12.69
C VAL A 10 38.75 40.00 -12.53
N ALA A 11 38.53 39.57 -11.29
CA ALA A 11 38.24 38.19 -10.93
C ALA A 11 36.99 37.71 -11.69
N ALA A 12 37.15 36.75 -12.60
CA ALA A 12 36.05 36.13 -13.33
C ALA A 12 36.20 34.61 -13.26
N GLY A 13 35.25 33.93 -12.62
CA GLY A 13 35.11 32.48 -12.75
C GLY A 13 34.77 31.67 -11.49
N ILE A 14 33.96 32.19 -10.55
CA ILE A 14 33.27 31.34 -9.56
C ILE A 14 31.78 31.70 -9.59
N VAL A 15 31.08 31.27 -10.62
CA VAL A 15 29.62 31.22 -10.62
C VAL A 15 29.25 30.04 -11.50
N PHE A 16 28.87 28.90 -10.94
CA PHE A 16 27.97 27.90 -11.57
C PHE A 16 27.73 26.70 -10.63
N LEU A 17 27.23 26.92 -9.42
CA LEU A 17 26.51 25.87 -8.68
C LEU A 17 25.36 26.51 -7.90
N GLY A 18 24.28 26.80 -8.63
CA GLY A 18 23.05 27.38 -8.07
C GLY A 18 21.80 26.77 -8.67
N ALA A 19 21.83 25.47 -9.02
CA ALA A 19 20.62 24.73 -9.34
C ALA A 19 20.03 24.18 -8.04
N CYS A 20 19.30 25.02 -7.29
CA CYS A 20 18.39 24.51 -6.27
C CYS A 20 17.24 23.81 -7.01
N VAL A 21 17.36 22.50 -7.22
CA VAL A 21 16.23 21.67 -7.62
C VAL A 21 15.29 21.58 -6.42
N THR A 22 14.20 22.33 -6.46
CA THR A 22 13.05 22.14 -5.57
C THR A 22 12.13 21.10 -6.22
N VAL A 23 12.24 19.84 -5.79
CA VAL A 23 11.21 18.84 -6.09
C VAL A 23 10.04 19.07 -5.15
N ASP A 24 8.85 19.37 -5.68
CA ASP A 24 7.64 19.35 -4.87
C ASP A 24 7.28 17.89 -4.59
N PRO A 25 7.31 17.42 -3.33
CA PRO A 25 6.97 16.05 -3.02
C PRO A 25 5.47 15.84 -3.27
N LYS A 26 5.14 14.90 -4.15
CA LYS A 26 3.76 14.50 -4.42
C LYS A 26 3.15 13.92 -3.12
N ALA A 27 1.94 14.34 -2.79
CA ALA A 27 1.25 13.89 -1.59
C ALA A 27 1.02 12.36 -1.62
N PRO A 28 1.20 11.66 -0.48
CA PRO A 28 1.04 10.21 -0.42
C PRO A 28 -0.40 9.78 -0.69
N VAL A 29 -0.56 8.59 -1.24
CA VAL A 29 -1.87 7.98 -1.47
C VAL A 29 -2.32 7.24 -0.21
N ILE A 30 -3.51 7.56 0.28
CA ILE A 30 -4.05 6.96 1.51
C ILE A 30 -5.23 6.07 1.15
N VAL A 31 -5.19 4.81 1.56
CA VAL A 31 -6.31 3.86 1.41
C VAL A 31 -6.81 3.44 2.78
N ASN A 32 -8.09 3.66 3.08
CA ASN A 32 -8.71 3.28 4.35
C ASN A 32 -9.82 2.26 4.13
N GLY A 33 -10.30 1.67 5.22
CA GLY A 33 -11.44 0.78 5.14
C GLY A 33 -11.66 -0.05 6.38
N ALA A 34 -12.52 -1.04 6.24
CA ALA A 34 -12.74 -2.07 7.25
C ALA A 34 -12.76 -3.44 6.57
N ALA A 35 -12.13 -4.44 7.19
CA ALA A 35 -12.16 -5.82 6.73
C ALA A 35 -12.94 -6.69 7.71
N GLY A 36 -13.91 -7.47 7.23
CA GLY A 36 -14.74 -8.32 8.07
C GLY A 36 -15.41 -9.44 7.29
N TYR A 37 -16.39 -10.09 7.92
CA TYR A 37 -17.18 -11.17 7.37
C TYR A 37 -18.62 -11.06 7.90
N LEU A 38 -19.58 -11.70 7.24
CA LEU A 38 -21.02 -11.55 7.55
C LEU A 38 -21.55 -12.67 8.47
N GLU A 39 -20.85 -13.79 8.50
CA GLU A 39 -21.18 -14.96 9.30
C GLU A 39 -21.22 -14.60 10.79
N ARG A 40 -22.25 -15.05 11.51
CA ARG A 40 -22.41 -14.77 12.94
C ARG A 40 -21.65 -15.78 13.80
N VAL A 41 -20.35 -15.90 13.56
CA VAL A 41 -19.45 -16.80 14.27
C VAL A 41 -18.37 -16.01 14.99
N ALA A 42 -18.02 -16.45 16.21
CA ALA A 42 -16.92 -15.87 16.95
C ALA A 42 -15.59 -16.28 16.32
N LEU A 43 -14.61 -15.37 16.30
CA LEU A 43 -13.25 -15.72 15.94
C LEU A 43 -12.62 -16.58 17.05
N PRO A 44 -11.94 -17.68 16.70
CA PRO A 44 -11.11 -18.41 17.65
C PRO A 44 -10.04 -17.49 18.25
N GLN A 45 -9.72 -17.70 19.54
CA GLN A 45 -8.65 -16.96 20.20
C GLN A 45 -7.29 -17.28 19.55
N GLY A 46 -6.50 -16.25 19.24
CA GLY A 46 -5.24 -16.42 18.49
C GLY A 46 -5.42 -16.42 16.97
N SER A 47 -6.52 -15.85 16.47
CA SER A 47 -6.67 -15.56 15.04
C SER A 47 -5.83 -14.33 14.65
N SER A 48 -5.23 -14.37 13.47
CA SER A 48 -4.52 -13.22 12.87
C SER A 48 -5.17 -12.84 11.55
N ILE A 49 -5.21 -11.54 11.26
CA ILE A 49 -5.69 -11.00 9.99
C ILE A 49 -4.50 -10.52 9.18
N THR A 50 -4.51 -10.78 7.89
CA THR A 50 -3.63 -10.13 6.91
C THR A 50 -4.49 -9.36 5.92
N ILE A 51 -4.21 -8.08 5.75
CA ILE A 51 -4.85 -7.18 4.79
C ILE A 51 -3.77 -6.70 3.84
N ALA A 52 -4.02 -6.74 2.54
CA ALA A 52 -3.05 -6.35 1.52
C ALA A 52 -3.69 -5.50 0.42
N ILE A 53 -2.92 -4.54 -0.09
CA ILE A 53 -3.14 -3.91 -1.39
C ILE A 53 -2.35 -4.73 -2.41
N ILE A 54 -3.01 -5.20 -3.45
CA ILE A 54 -2.45 -6.04 -4.51
C ILE A 54 -2.70 -5.42 -5.88
N ASP A 55 -1.96 -5.90 -6.88
CA ASP A 55 -2.35 -5.78 -8.29
C ASP A 55 -3.38 -6.88 -8.61
N LEU A 56 -4.57 -6.48 -9.06
CA LEU A 56 -5.67 -7.39 -9.40
C LEU A 56 -5.48 -8.13 -10.72
N ASP A 57 -4.54 -7.68 -11.56
CA ASP A 57 -4.23 -8.27 -12.86
C ASP A 57 -2.96 -9.14 -12.83
N THR A 58 -2.08 -8.92 -11.84
CA THR A 58 -0.84 -9.68 -11.68
C THR A 58 -0.87 -10.59 -10.44
N PRO A 59 -0.97 -11.93 -10.60
CA PRO A 59 -1.02 -12.85 -9.46
C PRO A 59 0.19 -12.75 -8.53
N GLY A 60 -0.07 -12.64 -7.23
CA GLY A 60 0.97 -12.67 -6.19
C GLY A 60 1.71 -11.36 -5.97
N VAL A 61 1.40 -10.29 -6.72
CA VAL A 61 2.02 -8.97 -6.51
C VAL A 61 1.35 -8.26 -5.35
N ILE A 62 2.09 -8.11 -4.25
CA ILE A 62 1.69 -7.38 -3.05
C ILE A 62 2.36 -6.01 -3.07
N VAL A 63 1.55 -4.96 -3.06
CA VAL A 63 2.00 -3.56 -3.04
C VAL A 63 2.26 -3.09 -1.61
N ALA A 64 1.36 -3.45 -0.69
CA ALA A 64 1.52 -3.21 0.73
C ALA A 64 0.71 -4.22 1.52
N GLN A 65 1.16 -4.59 2.72
CA GLN A 65 0.42 -5.51 3.59
C GLN A 65 0.57 -5.15 5.06
N LYS A 66 -0.42 -5.55 5.85
CA LYS A 66 -0.41 -5.50 7.32
C LYS A 66 -0.94 -6.82 7.86
N SER A 67 -0.24 -7.37 8.86
CA SER A 67 -0.67 -8.56 9.56
C SER A 67 -0.61 -8.35 11.07
N PHE A 68 -1.65 -8.75 11.79
CA PHE A 68 -1.74 -8.60 13.24
C PHE A 68 -2.83 -9.49 13.84
N ASP A 69 -2.72 -9.77 15.14
CA ASP A 69 -3.70 -10.57 15.88
C ASP A 69 -5.01 -9.83 16.11
N ILE A 70 -6.12 -10.56 16.01
CA ILE A 70 -7.46 -10.01 16.19
C ILE A 70 -8.35 -10.95 17.02
N ALA A 71 -9.20 -10.35 17.85
CA ALA A 71 -10.22 -11.08 18.61
C ALA A 71 -11.63 -10.90 18.02
N ARG A 72 -11.83 -9.91 17.15
CA ARG A 72 -13.12 -9.56 16.56
C ARG A 72 -12.96 -8.92 15.18
N ALA A 73 -14.00 -9.05 14.36
CA ALA A 73 -14.17 -8.35 13.10
C ALA A 73 -15.52 -7.58 13.13
N PRO A 74 -15.71 -6.54 12.29
CA PRO A 74 -14.76 -6.00 11.32
C PRO A 74 -13.61 -5.23 11.99
N VAL A 75 -12.50 -5.09 11.26
CA VAL A 75 -11.27 -4.44 11.71
C VAL A 75 -10.94 -3.27 10.78
N PRO A 76 -10.76 -2.04 11.31
CA PRO A 76 -10.39 -0.91 10.49
C PRO A 76 -8.93 -1.02 10.03
N PHE A 77 -8.65 -0.53 8.82
CA PHE A 77 -7.28 -0.44 8.29
C PHE A 77 -7.01 0.90 7.61
N LYS A 78 -5.73 1.22 7.51
CA LYS A 78 -5.20 2.38 6.79
C LYS A 78 -3.85 2.02 6.18
N PHE A 79 -3.67 2.28 4.90
CA PHE A 79 -2.41 2.25 4.17
C PHE A 79 -2.03 3.67 3.76
N ILE A 80 -0.73 3.97 3.82
CA ILE A 80 -0.15 5.20 3.30
C ILE A 80 0.92 4.74 2.33
N LEU A 81 0.71 5.00 1.04
CA LEU A 81 1.61 4.63 -0.03
C LEU A 81 2.36 5.89 -0.48
N PRO A 82 3.69 5.80 -0.68
CA PRO A 82 4.42 6.87 -1.37
C PRO A 82 3.82 7.08 -2.76
N ALA A 83 3.72 8.33 -3.19
CA ALA A 83 2.96 8.68 -4.39
C ALA A 83 3.64 8.25 -5.69
N GLU A 84 4.95 7.98 -5.60
CA GLU A 84 5.85 7.47 -6.62
C GLU A 84 5.76 5.95 -6.80
N THR A 85 5.22 5.20 -5.83
CA THR A 85 5.01 3.74 -5.96
C THR A 85 3.64 3.39 -6.55
N VAL A 86 2.84 4.41 -6.86
CA VAL A 86 1.49 4.27 -7.40
C VAL A 86 1.51 4.59 -8.89
N GLU A 87 1.33 3.56 -9.70
CA GLU A 87 1.35 3.61 -11.16
C GLU A 87 -0.08 3.70 -11.71
N SER A 88 -0.30 4.54 -12.71
CA SER A 88 -1.65 4.82 -13.25
C SER A 88 -2.25 3.67 -14.06
N ASN A 89 -1.44 2.70 -14.50
CA ASN A 89 -1.84 1.56 -15.31
C ASN A 89 -2.04 0.26 -14.50
N VAL A 90 -1.98 0.31 -13.17
CA VAL A 90 -2.16 -0.86 -12.29
C VAL A 90 -3.58 -0.90 -11.73
N ASN A 91 -4.23 -2.06 -11.76
CA ASN A 91 -5.54 -2.24 -11.16
C ASN A 91 -5.40 -2.65 -9.70
N TYR A 92 -5.26 -1.66 -8.81
CA TYR A 92 -5.11 -1.94 -7.37
C TYR A 92 -6.40 -2.47 -6.75
N GLY A 93 -6.27 -3.42 -5.83
CA GLY A 93 -7.38 -3.92 -5.02
C GLY A 93 -6.95 -4.27 -3.61
N VAL A 94 -7.92 -4.27 -2.69
CA VAL A 94 -7.71 -4.72 -1.31
C VAL A 94 -8.21 -6.15 -1.14
N VAL A 95 -7.37 -6.99 -0.55
CA VAL A 95 -7.75 -8.35 -0.13
C VAL A 95 -7.47 -8.53 1.35
N ALA A 96 -8.21 -9.42 1.99
CA ALA A 96 -7.96 -9.81 3.36
C ALA A 96 -8.10 -11.32 3.55
N MET A 97 -7.39 -11.85 4.54
CA MET A 97 -7.58 -13.21 5.03
C MET A 97 -7.42 -13.25 6.55
N ILE A 98 -8.14 -14.15 7.20
CA ILE A 98 -7.98 -14.49 8.61
C ILE A 98 -7.44 -15.90 8.71
N GLN A 99 -6.39 -16.07 9.51
CA GLN A 99 -5.77 -17.35 9.81
C GLN A 99 -5.97 -17.71 11.28
N TYR A 100 -6.12 -18.99 11.56
CA TYR A 100 -6.10 -19.56 12.90
C TYR A 100 -5.24 -20.83 12.88
N GLN A 101 -4.24 -20.91 13.76
CA GLN A 101 -3.29 -22.03 13.83
C GLN A 101 -2.66 -22.38 12.45
N GLY A 102 -2.28 -21.36 11.69
CA GLY A 102 -1.66 -21.51 10.37
C GLY A 102 -2.62 -21.91 9.23
N ARG A 103 -3.92 -22.03 9.50
CA ARG A 103 -4.94 -22.34 8.47
C ARG A 103 -5.77 -21.11 8.17
N VAL A 104 -5.99 -20.83 6.88
CA VAL A 104 -6.91 -19.77 6.46
C VAL A 104 -8.34 -20.22 6.76
N ILE A 105 -9.07 -19.42 7.53
CA ILE A 105 -10.46 -19.69 7.91
C ILE A 105 -11.45 -18.71 7.27
N PHE A 106 -11.00 -17.52 6.90
CA PHE A 106 -11.74 -16.55 6.09
C PHE A 106 -10.84 -15.94 5.04
N GLN A 107 -11.35 -15.69 3.84
CA GLN A 107 -10.63 -14.95 2.81
C GLN A 107 -11.55 -14.17 1.87
N THR A 108 -10.99 -13.15 1.24
CA THR A 108 -11.64 -12.40 0.17
C THR A 108 -11.78 -13.25 -1.09
N TYR A 109 -12.97 -13.23 -1.71
CA TYR A 109 -13.23 -13.82 -3.03
C TYR A 109 -13.70 -12.78 -4.06
N ASP A 110 -14.30 -11.68 -3.59
CA ASP A 110 -14.78 -10.60 -4.43
C ASP A 110 -13.69 -9.53 -4.63
N ARG A 111 -13.79 -8.72 -5.68
CA ARG A 111 -12.80 -7.68 -5.98
C ARG A 111 -13.17 -6.37 -5.29
N TYR A 112 -12.22 -5.78 -4.55
CA TYR A 112 -12.35 -4.47 -3.91
C TYR A 112 -11.37 -3.46 -4.53
N PRO A 113 -11.66 -2.92 -5.73
CA PRO A 113 -10.75 -2.01 -6.43
C PRO A 113 -10.62 -0.66 -5.71
N VAL A 114 -9.41 -0.12 -5.70
CA VAL A 114 -9.06 1.16 -5.06
C VAL A 114 -8.05 1.93 -5.91
N ILE A 115 -7.78 3.18 -5.53
CA ILE A 115 -6.75 4.08 -6.10
C ILE A 115 -7.10 4.55 -7.52
N ASN A 116 -6.90 3.72 -8.55
CA ASN A 116 -7.07 4.12 -9.96
C ASN A 116 -8.53 4.08 -10.45
N ASN A 117 -9.47 3.81 -9.55
CA ASN A 117 -10.92 3.95 -9.75
C ASN A 117 -11.52 5.13 -8.97
N ASP A 118 -10.67 6.07 -8.53
CA ASP A 118 -11.01 7.23 -7.70
C ASP A 118 -11.64 6.89 -6.34
N LYS A 119 -11.49 5.64 -5.86
CA LYS A 119 -11.93 5.22 -4.52
C LYS A 119 -10.74 4.94 -3.62
N PHE A 120 -10.73 5.60 -2.47
CA PHE A 120 -9.68 5.49 -1.46
C PHE A 120 -10.19 4.89 -0.14
N THR A 121 -11.45 4.49 -0.10
CA THR A 121 -12.08 3.83 1.04
C THR A 121 -12.87 2.61 0.57
N THR A 122 -12.75 1.48 1.26
CA THR A 122 -13.48 0.25 0.89
C THR A 122 -13.85 -0.60 2.10
N GLU A 123 -14.97 -1.31 2.01
CA GLU A 123 -15.39 -2.33 2.98
C GLU A 123 -15.12 -3.70 2.39
N VAL A 124 -14.13 -4.40 2.93
CA VAL A 124 -13.68 -5.71 2.45
C VAL A 124 -14.45 -6.79 3.20
N LEU A 125 -15.22 -7.59 2.46
CA LEU A 125 -15.88 -8.77 3.00
C LEU A 125 -15.09 -10.03 2.63
N MET A 126 -14.90 -10.87 3.63
CA MET A 126 -14.35 -12.21 3.51
C MET A 126 -15.50 -13.22 3.61
N LYS A 127 -15.27 -14.42 3.08
CA LYS A 127 -16.16 -15.58 3.24
C LYS A 127 -15.37 -16.69 3.92
N ALA A 128 -16.07 -17.54 4.66
CA ALA A 128 -15.45 -18.71 5.28
C ALA A 128 -14.79 -19.60 4.21
N VAL A 129 -13.58 -20.08 4.49
CA VAL A 129 -12.92 -21.09 3.64
C VAL A 129 -13.57 -22.44 3.94
N PRO A 130 -14.18 -23.12 2.95
CA PRO A 130 -14.68 -24.47 3.14
C PRO A 130 -13.53 -25.39 3.55
N LEU A 131 -13.73 -26.20 4.58
CA LEU A 131 -12.79 -27.27 4.89
C LEU A 131 -12.65 -28.15 3.64
N PRO A 132 -11.43 -28.51 3.21
CA PRO A 132 -11.26 -29.56 2.23
C PRO A 132 -12.05 -30.76 2.72
N GLN A 133 -13.02 -31.22 1.94
CA GLN A 133 -13.61 -32.54 2.17
C GLN A 133 -12.42 -33.49 2.05
N LEU A 134 -11.95 -34.01 3.19
CA LEU A 134 -10.99 -35.11 3.19
C LEU A 134 -11.60 -36.15 2.26
N ASP A 135 -10.90 -36.37 1.15
CA ASP A 135 -11.27 -37.23 0.02
C ASP A 135 -11.93 -38.50 0.58
N GLN A 136 -13.27 -38.56 0.55
CA GLN A 136 -14.05 -39.72 0.97
C GLN A 136 -14.00 -40.75 -0.18
N ARG A 137 -12.80 -41.23 -0.47
CA ARG A 137 -12.53 -42.36 -1.37
C ARG A 137 -12.19 -43.60 -0.56
#